data_AF-A0A538BEG7-F1
#
_entry.id   AF-A0A538BEG7-F1
#
_cell.length_a   1.000
_cell.length_b   1.000
_cell.length_c   1.000
_cell.angle_alpha   90.00
_cell.angle_beta   90.00
_cell.angle_gamma   90.00
#
_symmetry.space_group_name_H-M   'P 1'
#
loop_
_entity.id
_entity.type
_entity.pdbx_description
1 polymer ?
#
loop_
_entity_poly.entity_id
_entity_poly.type
_entity_poly.pdbx_seq_one_letter_code
_entity_poly.pdbx_strand_id
1 'polypeptide(L)'
;MPSPCSGGSGTGHWSMHAYGEAVDVNPIENPYTGCGRTRERRSIPYLDRSRLRKGMVTPAVVAAFRSIGWGWGGDWTGTKDYMHFSTNGH
;
A
#
# COMPACT_ATOMS: atom_id res chain seq x y z
N MET A 1 -1.56 -9.10 3.76
CA MET A 1 -1.24 -8.94 5.19
C MET A 1 -2.53 -8.85 6.00
N PRO A 2 -2.60 -9.35 7.25
CA PRO A 2 -3.77 -9.15 8.09
C PRO A 2 -3.91 -7.69 8.48
N SER A 3 -5.13 -7.22 8.74
CA SER A 3 -5.40 -5.83 9.11
C SER A 3 -4.60 -5.38 10.35
N PRO A 4 -4.18 -4.10 10.44
CA PRO A 4 -3.52 -3.56 11.62
C PRO A 4 -4.39 -3.53 12.90
N CYS A 5 -5.72 -3.61 12.78
CA CYS A 5 -6.65 -3.54 13.92
C CYS A 5 -7.10 -4.89 14.49
N SER A 6 -7.33 -5.90 13.63
CA SER A 6 -7.93 -7.18 14.03
C SER A 6 -6.98 -8.37 13.98
N GLY A 7 -5.76 -8.21 13.47
CA GLY A 7 -4.86 -9.34 13.23
C GLY A 7 -5.44 -10.32 12.19
N GLY A 8 -4.95 -11.56 12.16
CA GLY A 8 -5.43 -12.62 11.28
C GLY A 8 -4.30 -13.48 10.71
N SER A 9 -4.66 -14.54 10.01
CA SER A 9 -3.74 -15.47 9.35
C SER A 9 -3.49 -15.09 7.89
N GLY A 10 -2.37 -15.55 7.33
CA GLY A 10 -2.06 -15.37 5.91
C GLY A 10 -3.14 -15.98 5.01
N THR A 11 -3.23 -15.48 3.77
CA THR A 11 -4.26 -15.87 2.80
C THR A 11 -4.02 -17.25 2.16
N GLY A 12 -2.91 -17.92 2.48
CA GLY A 12 -2.48 -19.17 1.83
C GLY A 12 -1.94 -18.98 0.40
N HIS A 13 -1.98 -17.76 -0.13
CA HIS A 13 -1.47 -17.40 -1.45
C HIS A 13 -0.17 -16.61 -1.33
N TRP A 14 0.74 -16.84 -2.27
CA TRP A 14 1.94 -16.01 -2.43
C TRP A 14 1.56 -14.62 -2.91
N SER A 15 2.21 -13.60 -2.33
CA SER A 15 2.14 -12.23 -2.83
C SER A 15 2.85 -12.11 -4.18
N MET A 16 2.46 -11.13 -4.99
CA MET A 16 3.16 -10.75 -6.21
C MET A 16 4.63 -10.38 -6.00
N HIS A 17 5.01 -9.95 -4.79
CA HIS A 17 6.42 -9.77 -4.41
C HIS A 17 7.25 -11.06 -4.54
N ALA A 18 6.65 -12.23 -4.27
CA ALA A 18 7.34 -13.51 -4.38
C ALA A 18 7.63 -13.90 -5.86
N TYR A 19 6.86 -13.35 -6.80
CA TYR A 19 7.02 -13.57 -8.23
C TYR A 19 7.85 -12.46 -8.91
N GLY A 20 8.30 -11.45 -8.17
CA GLY A 20 8.97 -10.27 -8.74
C GLY A 20 8.04 -9.33 -9.51
N GLU A 21 6.74 -9.41 -9.25
CA GLU A 21 5.68 -8.68 -9.96
C GLU A 21 5.00 -7.61 -9.10
N ALA A 22 5.65 -7.21 -8.02
CA ALA A 22 5.22 -6.10 -7.18
C ALA A 22 6.40 -5.25 -6.71
N VAL A 23 6.12 -3.99 -6.40
CA VAL A 23 7.07 -3.07 -5.77
C VAL A 23 6.37 -2.27 -4.68
N ASP A 24 7.12 -2.01 -3.60
CA ASP A 24 6.69 -1.13 -2.51
C ASP A 24 7.50 0.16 -2.55
N VAL A 25 6.80 1.30 -2.70
CA VAL A 25 7.44 2.62 -2.79
C VAL A 25 7.34 3.37 -1.47
N ASN A 26 8.50 3.69 -0.87
CA ASN A 26 8.63 4.45 0.38
C ASN A 26 7.66 3.95 1.49
N PRO A 27 7.87 2.75 2.05
CA PRO A 27 6.95 2.12 3.01
C PRO A 27 6.61 2.96 4.25
N ILE A 28 7.51 3.85 4.68
CA ILE A 28 7.26 4.73 5.82
C ILE A 28 6.22 5.80 5.45
N GLU A 29 6.38 6.45 4.29
CA GLU A 29 5.52 7.50 3.77
C GLU A 29 4.17 6.96 3.22
N ASN A 30 4.16 5.70 2.79
CA ASN A 30 3.02 5.03 2.16
C ASN A 30 2.65 3.75 2.91
N PRO A 31 2.24 3.85 4.19
CA PRO A 31 2.02 2.68 5.01
C PRO A 31 0.88 1.80 4.55
N TYR A 32 0.97 0.52 4.89
CA TYR A 32 -0.21 -0.33 5.05
C TYR A 32 -1.06 0.15 6.23
N THR A 33 -2.35 0.38 6.00
CA THR A 33 -3.29 0.95 6.97
C THR A 33 -4.61 0.18 7.03
N GLY A 34 -5.25 0.18 8.20
CA GLY A 34 -6.59 -0.37 8.41
C GLY A 34 -7.19 0.14 9.72
N CYS A 35 -8.50 0.39 9.73
CA CYS A 35 -9.20 1.04 10.86
C CYS A 35 -8.54 2.36 11.32
N GLY A 36 -7.94 3.13 10.40
CA GLY A 36 -7.21 4.37 10.75
C GLY A 36 -5.87 4.14 11.47
N ARG A 37 -5.34 2.91 11.48
CA ARG A 37 -4.09 2.54 12.16
C ARG A 37 -3.09 1.94 11.18
N THR A 38 -1.82 1.95 11.58
CA THR A 38 -0.73 1.24 10.92
C THR A 38 0.14 0.55 11.98
N ARG A 39 0.90 -0.46 11.58
CA ARG A 39 1.83 -1.17 12.47
C ARG A 39 3.15 -0.42 12.66
N GLU A 40 3.54 0.42 11.71
CA GLU A 40 4.79 1.16 11.75
C GLU A 40 4.57 2.54 12.41
N ARG A 41 5.14 2.74 13.60
CA ARG A 41 4.97 3.99 14.36
C ARG A 41 5.51 5.20 13.60
N ARG A 42 6.60 5.02 12.83
CA ARG A 42 7.20 6.09 12.01
C ARG A 42 6.29 6.56 10.88
N SER A 43 5.28 5.77 10.51
CA SER A 43 4.33 6.09 9.47
C SER A 43 3.13 6.91 9.94
N ILE A 44 2.92 7.05 11.25
CA ILE A 44 1.80 7.82 11.83
C ILE A 44 1.68 9.24 11.23
N PRO A 45 2.77 10.01 11.03
CA PRO A 45 2.69 11.34 10.43
C PRO A 45 2.21 11.38 8.98
N TYR A 46 2.07 10.24 8.31
CA TYR A 46 1.66 10.12 6.92
C TYR A 46 0.25 9.50 6.76
N LEU A 47 -0.45 9.21 7.86
CA LEU A 47 -1.81 8.68 7.81
C LEU A 47 -2.81 9.70 7.26
N ASP A 48 -2.60 10.99 7.56
CA ASP A 48 -3.36 12.07 6.95
C ASP A 48 -2.88 12.33 5.52
N ARG A 49 -3.59 11.74 4.56
CA ARG A 49 -3.22 11.83 3.14
C ARG A 49 -3.59 13.16 2.50
N SER A 50 -4.36 14.02 3.18
CA SER A 50 -4.63 15.39 2.72
C SER A 50 -3.39 16.29 2.81
N ARG A 51 -2.45 15.93 3.68
CA ARG A 51 -1.18 16.64 3.89
C ARG A 51 -0.08 16.00 3.07
N LEU A 52 -0.01 16.35 1.79
CA LEU A 52 1.01 15.78 0.89
C LEU A 52 2.43 16.16 1.35
N ARG A 53 3.31 15.16 1.46
CA ARG A 53 4.72 15.28 1.85
C ARG A 53 5.60 14.54 0.85
N LYS A 54 6.88 14.89 0.81
CA LYS A 54 7.88 14.21 -0.04
C LYS A 54 7.87 12.70 0.24
N GLY A 55 7.90 11.91 -0.83
CA GLY A 55 7.92 10.44 -0.77
C GLY A 55 6.54 9.78 -0.75
N MET A 56 5.46 10.55 -0.55
CA MET A 56 4.09 10.02 -0.64
C MET A 56 3.70 9.75 -2.10
N VAL A 57 2.97 8.66 -2.32
CA VAL A 57 2.33 8.35 -3.61
C VAL A 57 1.32 9.45 -3.96
N THR A 58 1.45 10.00 -5.17
CA THR A 58 0.55 11.02 -5.73
C THR A 58 -0.27 10.43 -6.88
N PRO A 59 -1.32 11.13 -7.35
CA PRO A 59 -2.06 10.71 -8.54
C PRO A 59 -1.17 10.49 -9.78
N ALA A 60 -0.08 11.27 -9.93
CA ALA A 60 0.87 11.10 -11.01
C ALA A 60 1.66 9.78 -10.92
N VAL A 61 2.07 9.38 -9.70
CA VAL A 61 2.72 8.08 -9.46
C VAL A 61 1.76 6.94 -9.80
N VAL A 62 0.51 7.04 -9.34
CA VAL A 62 -0.52 6.04 -9.65
C VAL A 62 -0.77 5.95 -11.16
N ALA A 63 -0.86 7.08 -11.86
CA ALA A 63 -1.02 7.12 -13.31
C ALA A 63 0.17 6.46 -14.05
N ALA A 64 1.40 6.64 -13.56
CA ALA A 64 2.58 6.02 -14.14
C ALA A 64 2.59 4.48 -14.01
N PHE A 65 2.14 3.93 -12.88
CA PHE A 65 1.99 2.48 -12.75
C PHE A 65 0.80 1.95 -13.57
N ARG A 66 -0.32 2.69 -13.61
CA ARG A 66 -1.48 2.31 -14.42
C ARG A 66 -1.17 2.32 -15.92
N SER A 67 -0.26 3.17 -16.40
CA SER A 67 0.11 3.20 -17.83
C SER A 67 0.83 1.93 -18.30
N ILE A 68 1.40 1.15 -17.38
CA ILE A 68 1.99 -0.17 -17.64
C ILE A 68 1.10 -1.33 -17.18
N GLY A 69 -0.17 -1.05 -16.85
CA GLY A 69 -1.16 -2.05 -16.45
C GLY A 69 -1.11 -2.49 -14.99
N TRP A 70 -0.33 -1.81 -14.13
CA TRP A 70 -0.22 -2.18 -12.72
C TRP A 70 -1.35 -1.53 -11.89
N GLY A 71 -1.84 -2.27 -10.90
CA GLY A 71 -2.78 -1.79 -9.90
C GLY A 71 -2.10 -1.20 -8.66
N TRP A 72 -2.87 -0.54 -7.81
CA TRP A 72 -2.38 0.13 -6.61
C TRP A 72 -3.14 -0.32 -5.36
N GLY A 73 -2.40 -0.70 -4.30
CA GLY A 73 -2.99 -1.13 -3.03
C GLY A 73 -3.76 -0.05 -2.28
N GLY A 74 -3.61 1.23 -2.66
CA GLY A 74 -4.44 2.33 -2.18
C GLY A 74 -5.90 2.27 -2.66
N ASP A 75 -6.20 1.50 -3.70
CA ASP A 75 -7.57 1.35 -4.23
C ASP A 75 -8.38 0.26 -3.51
N TRP A 76 -7.74 -0.62 -2.74
CA TRP A 76 -8.39 -1.76 -2.07
C TRP A 76 -9.54 -1.37 -1.14
N THR A 77 -10.56 -2.21 -1.03
CA THR A 77 -11.64 -2.00 -0.06
C THR A 77 -11.19 -2.39 1.35
N GLY A 78 -11.57 -1.59 2.36
CA GLY A 78 -11.17 -1.84 3.74
C GLY A 78 -9.74 -1.37 4.03
N THR A 79 -8.77 -2.30 4.06
CA THR A 79 -7.36 -1.96 4.31
C THR A 79 -6.73 -1.32 3.08
N LYS A 80 -5.83 -0.37 3.28
CA LYS A 80 -5.12 0.32 2.21
C LYS A 80 -3.64 0.01 2.29
N ASP A 81 -3.05 -0.44 1.19
CA ASP A 81 -1.61 -0.65 1.09
C ASP A 81 -0.99 0.40 0.15
N TYR A 82 -0.69 1.57 0.71
CA TYR A 82 -0.34 2.73 -0.11
C TYR A 82 0.99 2.59 -0.85
N MET A 83 1.91 1.75 -0.34
CA MET A 83 3.22 1.50 -0.95
C MET A 83 3.12 0.53 -2.13
N HIS A 84 2.13 -0.36 -2.12
CA HIS A 84 2.07 -1.54 -2.97
C HIS A 84 1.55 -1.24 -4.37
N PHE A 85 2.33 -1.64 -5.37
CA PHE A 85 1.91 -1.70 -6.77
C PHE A 85 2.24 -3.09 -7.32
N SER A 86 1.32 -3.69 -8.07
CA SER A 86 1.52 -5.02 -8.65
C SER A 86 0.79 -5.20 -9.97
N THR A 87 1.20 -6.20 -10.75
CA THR A 87 0.63 -6.53 -12.08
C THR A 87 -0.85 -6.88 -12.04
N ASN A 88 -1.34 -7.46 -10.94
CA ASN A 88 -2.75 -7.81 -10.74
C ASN A 88 -3.47 -6.88 -9.76
N GLY A 89 -2.76 -5.88 -9.22
CA GLY A 89 -3.29 -4.97 -8.23
C GLY A 89 -3.62 -5.60 -6.87
N HIS A 90 -3.09 -6.77 -6.53
CA HIS A 90 -3.24 -7.46 -5.25
C HIS A 90 -1.88 -7.85 -4.63
#